data_AF-A0A723QHN1-F1
#
_entry.id   AF-A0A723QHN1-F1
#
_cell.length_a   1.000
_cell.length_b   1.000
_cell.length_c   1.000
_cell.angle_alpha   90.00
_cell.angle_beta   90.00
_cell.angle_gamma   90.00
#
_symmetry.space_group_name_H-M   'P 1'
#
loop_
_entity.id
_entity.type
_entity.pdbx_description
1 polymer ?
#
loop_
_entity_poly.entity_id
_entity_poly.type
_entity_poly.pdbx_seq_one_letter_code
_entity_poly.pdbx_strand_id
1 'polypeptide(L)'
;LFQATESVYLVAMSANNSIKVVSSQYLYGTSGEHEKKLNAAMDAKFSNAKGVDINTAVEEAKYKHSNILDHYEYEALREGSNRSHEARTPTGIRCNDNKQGAVKTINKMLERIGVEMNSDEEACTSFLDCFECEHHSLVSDVTDIWLMMSFKETLQELEVTPAINSMPPKKMNTLLNTIETILGGFRDKSPENYKQAYELQKQTSHPLYSNIYSLNDLHEVFS
;
A
#
# COMPACT_ATOMS: atom_id res chain seq x y z
N LEU A 1 0.40 -0.37 27.66
CA LEU A 1 1.05 -1.23 28.68
C LEU A 1 1.58 -2.54 28.09
N PHE A 2 0.80 -3.29 27.30
CA PHE A 2 1.28 -4.53 26.67
C PHE A 2 2.53 -4.31 25.79
N GLN A 3 2.52 -3.33 24.88
CA GLN A 3 3.68 -3.00 24.04
C GLN A 3 4.96 -2.63 24.81
N ALA A 4 4.85 -2.18 26.06
CA ALA A 4 6.00 -1.80 26.88
C ALA A 4 6.50 -2.94 27.80
N THR A 5 5.67 -3.96 28.02
CA THR A 5 5.94 -5.01 29.03
C THR A 5 5.88 -6.43 28.47
N GLU A 6 5.29 -6.59 27.28
CA GLU A 6 4.94 -7.84 26.61
C GLU A 6 4.24 -8.88 27.51
N SER A 7 3.66 -8.43 28.64
CA SER A 7 3.12 -9.29 29.68
C SER A 7 1.60 -9.12 29.78
N VAL A 8 0.88 -10.15 29.32
CA VAL A 8 -0.58 -10.23 29.42
C VAL A 8 -1.04 -10.14 30.88
N TYR A 9 -0.23 -10.64 31.81
CA TYR A 9 -0.51 -10.60 33.25
C TYR A 9 -0.53 -9.17 33.81
N LEU A 10 0.51 -8.37 33.52
CA LEU A 10 0.59 -6.99 33.99
C LEU A 10 -0.53 -6.13 33.40
N VAL A 11 -0.90 -6.40 32.16
CA VAL A 11 -2.00 -5.73 31.47
C VAL A 11 -3.35 -6.10 32.09
N ALA A 12 -3.61 -7.38 32.33
CA ALA A 12 -4.83 -7.84 32.99
C ALA A 12 -5.00 -7.26 34.39
N MET A 13 -3.90 -7.19 35.15
CA MET A 13 -3.90 -6.60 36.49
C MET A 13 -4.16 -5.10 36.46
N SER A 14 -3.55 -4.36 35.52
CA SER A 14 -3.76 -2.91 35.37
C SER A 14 -5.16 -2.54 34.87
N ALA A 15 -5.75 -3.38 34.02
CA ALA A 15 -7.06 -3.18 33.42
C ALA A 15 -8.21 -3.75 34.27
N ASN A 16 -7.88 -4.29 35.46
CA ASN A 16 -8.80 -4.99 36.36
C ASN A 16 -9.72 -5.99 35.65
N ASN A 17 -9.13 -6.79 34.75
CA ASN A 17 -9.85 -7.75 33.93
C ASN A 17 -9.16 -9.12 33.98
N SER A 18 -9.87 -10.17 33.61
CA SER A 18 -9.32 -11.53 33.66
C SER A 18 -8.23 -11.71 32.59
N ILE A 19 -7.19 -12.47 32.96
CA ILE A 19 -6.10 -12.84 32.05
C ILE A 19 -6.65 -13.50 30.79
N LYS A 20 -7.72 -14.30 30.90
CA LYS A 20 -8.35 -14.99 29.77
C LYS A 20 -8.94 -14.01 28.75
N VAL A 21 -9.64 -12.96 29.20
CA VAL A 21 -10.23 -11.94 28.32
C VAL A 21 -9.14 -11.08 27.67
N VAL A 22 -8.18 -10.61 28.46
CA VAL A 22 -7.04 -9.83 27.95
C VAL A 22 -6.17 -10.66 27.00
N SER A 23 -5.96 -11.95 27.27
CA SER A 23 -5.26 -12.86 26.37
C SER A 23 -5.99 -13.01 25.03
N SER A 24 -7.33 -13.10 25.04
CA SER A 24 -8.10 -13.25 23.80
C SER A 24 -8.08 -12.02 22.90
N GLN A 25 -7.91 -10.83 23.48
CA GLN A 25 -7.91 -9.55 22.75
C GLN A 25 -6.51 -9.07 22.34
N TYR A 26 -5.45 -9.46 23.08
CA TYR A 26 -4.09 -8.97 22.81
C TYR A 26 -3.14 -10.02 22.26
N LEU A 27 -3.37 -11.32 22.47
CA LEU A 27 -2.56 -12.37 21.82
C LEU A 27 -2.97 -12.60 20.37
N TYR A 28 -4.23 -12.29 20.06
CA TYR A 28 -4.80 -12.53 18.76
C TYR A 28 -5.14 -11.18 18.13
N GLY A 29 -4.23 -10.63 17.33
CA GLY A 29 -4.71 -10.03 16.08
C GLY A 29 -5.66 -11.01 15.39
N THR A 30 -6.54 -10.55 14.51
CA THR A 30 -7.54 -11.45 13.89
C THR A 30 -6.85 -12.73 13.39
N SER A 31 -7.50 -13.90 13.48
CA SER A 31 -6.82 -15.18 13.15
C SER A 31 -6.15 -15.14 11.78
N GLY A 32 -6.76 -14.45 10.82
CA GLY A 32 -6.18 -14.19 9.51
C GLY A 32 -4.94 -13.27 9.54
N GLU A 33 -4.90 -12.23 10.36
CA GLU A 33 -3.69 -11.39 10.55
C GLU A 33 -2.55 -12.16 11.22
N HIS A 34 -2.85 -13.05 12.17
CA HIS A 34 -1.83 -13.87 12.81
C HIS A 34 -1.22 -14.86 11.83
N GLU A 35 -2.06 -15.55 11.06
CA GLU A 35 -1.64 -16.49 10.02
C GLU A 35 -0.86 -15.80 8.90
N LYS A 36 -1.28 -14.61 8.46
CA LYS A 36 -0.56 -13.83 7.45
C LYS A 36 0.77 -13.27 7.94
N LYS A 37 0.84 -12.71 9.14
CA LYS A 37 2.12 -12.26 9.71
C LYS A 37 3.08 -13.44 9.93
N LEU A 38 2.55 -14.60 10.29
CA LEU A 38 3.30 -15.83 10.38
C LEU A 38 3.80 -16.28 8.99
N ASN A 39 2.94 -16.26 7.97
CA ASN A 39 3.30 -16.61 6.60
C ASN A 39 4.31 -15.62 6.01
N ALA A 40 4.18 -14.32 6.28
CA ALA A 40 5.15 -13.29 5.90
C ALA A 40 6.51 -13.53 6.55
N ALA A 41 6.52 -13.84 7.86
CA ALA A 41 7.76 -14.16 8.56
C ALA A 41 8.41 -15.45 8.03
N MET A 42 7.61 -16.46 7.66
CA MET A 42 8.10 -17.72 7.10
C MET A 42 8.63 -17.55 5.66
N ASP A 43 7.92 -16.80 4.81
CA ASP A 43 8.37 -16.48 3.45
C ASP A 43 9.66 -15.65 3.47
N ALA A 44 9.74 -14.62 4.33
CA ALA A 44 10.96 -13.82 4.48
C ALA A 44 12.16 -14.70 4.89
N LYS A 45 11.96 -15.60 5.86
CA LYS A 45 13.00 -16.54 6.29
C LYS A 45 13.42 -17.50 5.18
N PHE A 46 12.46 -17.98 4.40
CA PHE A 46 12.72 -18.90 3.28
C PHE A 46 13.47 -18.22 2.13
N SER A 47 13.08 -16.99 1.76
CA SER A 47 13.78 -16.19 0.75
C SER A 47 15.19 -15.81 1.20
N ASN A 48 15.37 -15.46 2.48
CA ASN A 48 16.70 -15.24 3.05
C ASN A 48 17.55 -16.51 2.99
N ALA A 49 16.99 -17.68 3.34
CA ALA A 49 17.70 -18.96 3.22
C ALA A 49 18.11 -19.32 1.79
N LYS A 50 17.43 -18.77 0.77
CA LYS A 50 17.80 -18.88 -0.65
C LYS A 50 18.87 -17.88 -1.10
N GLY A 51 19.32 -16.99 -0.21
CA GLY A 51 20.38 -16.01 -0.48
C GLY A 51 19.90 -14.61 -0.84
N VAL A 52 18.62 -14.30 -0.67
CA VAL A 52 18.10 -12.92 -0.75
C VAL A 52 18.51 -12.17 0.53
N ASP A 53 18.88 -10.88 0.41
CA ASP A 53 19.16 -10.06 1.59
C ASP A 53 17.97 -10.04 2.55
N ILE A 54 18.24 -10.08 3.86
CA ILE A 54 17.16 -10.18 4.86
C ILE A 54 16.20 -8.99 4.84
N ASN A 55 16.67 -7.78 4.51
CA ASN A 55 15.80 -6.61 4.45
C ASN A 55 14.89 -6.69 3.23
N THR A 56 15.45 -7.03 2.06
CA THR A 56 14.68 -7.26 0.82
C THR A 56 13.68 -8.41 0.99
N ALA A 57 14.07 -9.51 1.62
CA ALA A 57 13.19 -10.65 1.86
C ALA A 57 12.04 -10.33 2.82
N VAL A 58 12.31 -9.49 3.84
CA VAL A 58 11.29 -9.00 4.78
C VAL A 58 10.35 -8.02 4.10
N GLU A 59 10.87 -7.11 3.28
CA GLU A 59 10.07 -6.19 2.47
C GLU A 59 9.16 -6.97 1.53
N GLU A 60 9.70 -7.82 0.65
CA GLU A 60 8.94 -8.66 -0.29
C GLU A 60 7.84 -9.46 0.41
N ALA A 61 8.14 -10.06 1.57
CA ALA A 61 7.15 -10.80 2.33
C ALA A 61 6.08 -9.90 2.97
N LYS A 62 6.43 -8.68 3.41
CA LYS A 62 5.44 -7.71 3.90
C LYS A 62 4.51 -7.26 2.78
N TYR A 63 4.98 -7.09 1.55
CA TYR A 63 4.10 -6.81 0.39
C TYR A 63 3.20 -7.99 0.07
N LYS A 64 3.80 -9.18 -0.05
CA LYS A 64 3.10 -10.42 -0.41
C LYS A 64 1.98 -10.78 0.57
N HIS A 65 2.15 -10.38 1.83
CA HIS A 65 1.17 -10.59 2.90
C HIS A 65 0.55 -9.28 3.41
N SER A 66 0.66 -8.19 2.64
CA SER A 66 0.01 -6.93 2.97
C SER A 66 -1.50 -7.14 3.00
N ASN A 67 -2.17 -6.57 4.00
CA ASN A 67 -3.60 -6.77 4.18
C ASN A 67 -4.35 -6.01 3.09
N ILE A 68 -4.73 -6.74 2.05
CA ILE A 68 -5.82 -6.31 1.18
C ILE A 68 -7.10 -6.43 1.99
N LEU A 69 -7.71 -5.29 2.23
CA LEU A 69 -8.96 -5.13 2.95
C LEU A 69 -10.09 -5.09 1.94
N ASP A 70 -11.25 -5.63 2.29
CA ASP A 70 -12.47 -5.22 1.61
C ASP A 70 -12.92 -3.83 2.11
N HIS A 71 -13.90 -3.24 1.41
CA HIS A 71 -14.39 -1.90 1.76
C HIS A 71 -14.93 -1.83 3.20
N TYR A 72 -15.61 -2.88 3.66
CA TYR A 72 -16.18 -2.91 5.00
C TYR A 72 -15.09 -2.99 6.07
N GLU A 73 -14.10 -3.85 5.88
CA GLU A 73 -12.93 -3.96 6.76
C GLU A 73 -12.15 -2.65 6.85
N TYR A 74 -11.96 -1.97 5.71
CA TYR A 74 -11.32 -0.66 5.68
C TYR A 74 -12.11 0.37 6.49
N GLU A 75 -13.43 0.48 6.26
CA GLU A 75 -14.28 1.43 6.98
C GLU A 75 -14.32 1.15 8.50
N ALA A 76 -14.38 -0.12 8.89
CA ALA A 76 -14.36 -0.54 10.29
C ALA A 76 -13.04 -0.19 10.99
N LEU A 77 -11.90 -0.39 10.32
CA LEU A 77 -10.58 -0.02 10.86
C LEU A 77 -10.41 1.50 11.00
N ARG A 78 -11.11 2.27 10.17
CA ARG A 78 -11.07 3.75 10.17
C ARG A 78 -12.16 4.37 11.04
N GLU A 79 -12.98 3.58 11.72
CA GLU A 79 -14.00 4.10 12.63
C GLU A 79 -13.34 4.82 13.82
N GLY A 80 -13.79 6.05 14.11
CA GLY A 80 -13.22 6.88 15.19
C GLY A 80 -11.82 7.45 14.92
N SER A 81 -11.23 7.18 13.75
CA SER A 81 -9.93 7.73 13.34
C SER A 81 -10.08 9.12 12.72
N ASN A 82 -9.02 9.94 12.77
CA ASN A 82 -8.98 11.20 12.03
C ASN A 82 -8.84 10.94 10.52
N ARG A 83 -9.81 11.40 9.73
CA ARG A 83 -9.87 11.21 8.28
C ARG A 83 -9.56 12.48 7.46
N SER A 84 -9.16 13.57 8.12
CA SER A 84 -8.94 14.87 7.46
C SER A 84 -7.85 14.87 6.38
N HIS A 85 -6.97 13.88 6.41
CA HIS A 85 -5.80 13.76 5.53
C HIS A 85 -5.83 12.45 4.73
N GLU A 86 -6.98 11.78 4.65
CA GLU A 86 -7.12 10.62 3.78
C GLU A 86 -7.16 11.04 2.30
N ALA A 87 -6.50 10.26 1.45
CA ALA A 87 -6.50 10.48 0.02
C ALA A 87 -6.48 9.15 -0.74
N ARG A 88 -6.97 9.16 -1.98
CA ARG A 88 -6.78 8.05 -2.92
C ARG A 88 -5.66 8.43 -3.88
N THR A 89 -4.66 7.56 -4.03
CA THR A 89 -3.57 7.79 -4.97
C THR A 89 -4.02 7.51 -6.41
N PRO A 90 -3.31 8.04 -7.41
CA PRO A 90 -3.55 7.69 -8.82
C PRO A 90 -3.46 6.18 -9.08
N THR A 91 -2.66 5.44 -8.30
CA THR A 91 -2.51 3.98 -8.42
C THR A 91 -3.65 3.18 -7.81
N GLY A 92 -4.63 3.83 -7.17
CA GLY A 92 -5.75 3.14 -6.49
C GLY A 92 -5.45 2.71 -5.05
N ILE A 93 -4.28 3.08 -4.50
CA ILE A 93 -3.95 2.84 -3.10
C ILE A 93 -4.64 3.90 -2.23
N ARG A 94 -5.14 3.49 -1.05
CA ARG A 94 -5.67 4.43 -0.05
C ARG A 94 -4.55 4.92 0.85
N CYS A 95 -4.39 6.24 0.95
CA CYS A 95 -3.51 6.89 1.90
C CYS A 95 -4.32 7.26 3.14
N ASN A 96 -3.93 6.74 4.29
CA ASN A 96 -4.60 6.99 5.56
C ASN A 96 -4.28 8.38 6.15
N ASP A 97 -3.13 8.94 5.77
CA ASP A 97 -2.69 10.28 6.17
C ASP A 97 -1.63 10.81 5.20
N ASN A 98 -2.03 11.77 4.35
CA ASN A 98 -1.15 12.38 3.37
C ASN A 98 -0.16 13.40 3.96
N LYS A 99 -0.23 13.73 5.25
CA LYS A 99 0.79 14.56 5.93
C LYS A 99 1.94 13.72 6.53
N GLN A 100 1.87 12.40 6.42
CA GLN A 100 2.88 11.49 6.95
C GLN A 100 3.60 10.71 5.82
N GLY A 101 4.55 9.85 6.20
CA GLY A 101 5.39 9.10 5.26
C GLY A 101 6.44 9.96 4.55
N ALA A 102 6.43 9.95 3.21
CA ALA A 102 7.47 10.59 2.40
C ALA A 102 7.46 12.13 2.44
N VAL A 103 6.44 12.76 3.03
CA VAL A 103 6.31 14.23 3.14
C VAL A 103 7.57 14.90 3.65
N LYS A 104 8.17 14.38 4.73
CA LYS A 104 9.39 14.97 5.31
C LYS A 104 10.58 14.93 4.35
N THR A 105 10.66 13.89 3.51
CA THR A 105 11.73 13.75 2.52
C THR A 105 11.48 14.68 1.34
N ILE A 106 10.23 14.76 0.88
CA ILE A 106 9.79 15.66 -0.19
C ILE A 106 10.01 17.12 0.21
N ASN A 107 9.56 17.55 1.38
CA ASN A 107 9.74 18.92 1.87
C ASN A 107 11.22 19.29 1.96
N LYS A 108 12.07 18.41 2.49
CA LYS A 108 13.53 18.64 2.53
C LYS A 108 14.14 18.74 1.13
N MET A 109 13.59 18.03 0.15
CA MET A 109 14.05 18.12 -1.24
C MET A 109 13.62 19.46 -1.86
N LEU A 110 12.38 19.89 -1.61
CA LEU A 110 11.83 21.19 -2.04
C LEU A 110 12.60 22.37 -1.43
N GLU A 111 12.89 22.32 -0.13
CA GLU A 111 13.73 23.32 0.56
C GLU A 111 15.12 23.44 -0.09
N ARG A 112 15.73 22.32 -0.47
CA ARG A 112 17.06 22.30 -1.13
C ARG A 112 17.06 22.95 -2.51
N ILE A 113 15.93 22.93 -3.22
CA ILE A 113 15.77 23.58 -4.52
C ILE A 113 15.19 25.01 -4.39
N GLY A 114 15.01 25.50 -3.17
CA GLY A 114 14.55 26.86 -2.87
C GLY A 114 13.04 27.06 -2.95
N VAL A 115 12.26 25.97 -2.87
CA VAL A 115 10.80 26.01 -2.80
C VAL A 115 10.37 25.84 -1.35
N GLU A 116 9.85 26.91 -0.75
CA GLU A 116 9.24 26.87 0.58
C GLU A 116 7.74 26.57 0.43
N MET A 117 7.28 25.44 0.97
CA MET A 117 5.86 25.13 1.05
C MET A 117 5.27 25.65 2.35
N ASN A 118 4.03 26.12 2.28
CA ASN A 118 3.27 26.42 3.49
C ASN A 118 2.95 25.11 4.23
N SER A 119 2.99 25.13 5.56
CA SER A 119 2.68 23.95 6.42
C SER A 119 1.28 23.35 6.16
N ASP A 120 0.37 24.17 5.63
CA ASP A 120 -0.99 23.77 5.31
C ASP A 120 -1.09 23.03 3.96
N GLU A 121 -0.13 23.25 3.07
CA GLU A 121 -0.03 22.66 1.72
C GLU A 121 0.87 21.42 1.68
N GLU A 122 1.54 21.08 2.79
CA GLU A 122 2.34 19.87 2.91
C GLU A 122 1.49 18.61 2.75
N ALA A 123 1.71 17.89 1.65
CA ALA A 123 1.08 16.61 1.36
C ALA A 123 2.03 15.68 0.59
N CYS A 124 1.86 14.38 0.78
CA CYS A 124 2.65 13.36 0.12
C CYS A 124 2.25 13.30 -1.36
N THR A 125 3.18 13.64 -2.25
CA THR A 125 2.99 13.55 -3.70
C THR A 125 3.57 12.27 -4.30
N SER A 126 4.43 11.55 -3.56
CA SER A 126 5.05 10.32 -4.08
C SER A 126 4.09 9.13 -4.05
N PHE A 127 3.42 8.89 -5.18
CA PHE A 127 2.52 7.75 -5.34
C PHE A 127 3.25 6.44 -5.67
N LEU A 128 4.47 6.50 -6.21
CA LEU A 128 5.29 5.31 -6.49
C LEU A 128 5.91 4.75 -5.20
N ASP A 129 6.28 5.60 -4.25
CA ASP A 129 6.76 5.14 -2.95
C ASP A 129 5.59 4.73 -2.04
N CYS A 130 4.34 4.94 -2.47
CA CYS A 130 3.16 4.61 -1.69
C CYS A 130 3.01 3.09 -1.48
N PHE A 131 3.50 2.26 -2.40
CA PHE A 131 3.57 0.82 -2.20
C PHE A 131 4.35 0.47 -0.92
N GLU A 132 5.41 1.23 -0.59
CA GLU A 132 6.29 0.99 0.55
C GLU A 132 5.91 1.76 1.82
N CYS A 133 4.92 2.64 1.72
CA CYS A 133 4.58 3.58 2.79
C CYS A 133 3.77 2.90 3.91
N GLU A 134 4.13 3.10 5.18
CA GLU A 134 3.38 2.52 6.32
C GLU A 134 1.94 3.05 6.47
N HIS A 135 1.64 4.19 5.85
CA HIS A 135 0.31 4.81 5.89
C HIS A 135 -0.60 4.39 4.74
N HIS A 136 -0.16 3.44 3.90
CA HIS A 136 -0.97 2.96 2.78
C HIS A 136 -1.92 1.84 3.20
N SER A 137 -2.99 1.66 2.44
CA SER A 137 -3.92 0.55 2.58
C SER A 137 -4.43 0.12 1.21
N LEU A 138 -4.39 -1.18 0.96
CA LEU A 138 -4.93 -1.78 -0.25
C LEU A 138 -6.38 -2.17 0.02
N VAL A 139 -7.30 -1.57 -0.73
CA VAL A 139 -8.73 -1.84 -0.57
C VAL A 139 -9.26 -2.46 -1.87
N SER A 140 -9.91 -3.60 -1.78
CA SER A 140 -10.46 -4.34 -2.93
C SER A 140 -11.78 -3.75 -3.41
N ASP A 141 -11.83 -2.43 -3.57
CA ASP A 141 -12.94 -1.69 -4.17
C ASP A 141 -12.80 -1.70 -5.70
N VAL A 142 -13.92 -1.68 -6.42
CA VAL A 142 -13.96 -1.73 -7.88
C VAL A 142 -13.14 -0.59 -8.49
N THR A 143 -13.27 0.63 -7.96
CA THR A 143 -12.52 1.79 -8.50
C THR A 143 -11.02 1.67 -8.23
N ASP A 144 -10.64 1.18 -7.06
CA ASP A 144 -9.23 1.04 -6.66
C ASP A 144 -8.53 -0.03 -7.52
N ILE A 145 -9.21 -1.17 -7.75
CA ILE A 145 -8.74 -2.23 -8.63
C ILE A 145 -8.64 -1.72 -10.07
N TRP A 146 -9.63 -0.97 -10.56
CA TRP A 146 -9.65 -0.43 -11.92
C TRP A 146 -8.50 0.55 -12.16
N LEU A 147 -8.21 1.44 -11.20
CA LEU A 147 -7.06 2.34 -11.23
C LEU A 147 -5.75 1.56 -11.33
N MET A 148 -5.59 0.52 -10.50
CA MET A 148 -4.38 -0.31 -10.50
C MET A 148 -4.19 -1.05 -11.84
N MET A 149 -5.28 -1.56 -12.44
CA MET A 149 -5.25 -2.21 -13.76
C MET A 149 -4.86 -1.22 -14.86
N SER A 150 -5.46 -0.04 -14.87
CA SER A 150 -5.15 1.00 -15.83
C SER A 150 -3.70 1.47 -15.71
N PHE A 151 -3.21 1.68 -14.49
CA PHE A 151 -1.82 2.03 -14.22
C PHE A 151 -0.86 0.97 -14.77
N LYS A 152 -1.17 -0.32 -14.57
CA LYS A 152 -0.39 -1.43 -15.13
C LYS A 152 -0.29 -1.35 -16.66
N GLU A 153 -1.42 -1.18 -17.34
CA GLU A 153 -1.44 -1.11 -18.81
C GLU A 153 -0.63 0.08 -19.32
N THR A 154 -0.79 1.26 -18.71
CA THR A 154 0.01 2.44 -19.11
C THR A 154 1.50 2.22 -18.87
N LEU A 155 1.91 1.54 -17.79
CA LEU A 155 3.34 1.20 -17.57
C LEU A 155 3.88 0.27 -18.66
N GLN A 156 3.08 -0.71 -19.11
CA GLN A 156 3.46 -1.64 -20.17
C GLN A 156 3.55 -0.93 -21.54
N GLU A 157 2.66 0.02 -21.82
CA GLU A 157 2.72 0.84 -23.03
C GLU A 157 3.98 1.74 -23.07
N LEU A 158 4.38 2.28 -21.91
CA LEU A 158 5.61 3.06 -21.79
C LEU A 158 6.87 2.22 -22.07
N GLU A 159 6.90 0.96 -21.65
CA GLU A 159 8.04 0.05 -21.88
C GLU A 159 8.32 -0.17 -23.38
N VAL A 160 7.27 -0.21 -24.19
CA VAL A 160 7.36 -0.45 -25.65
C VAL A 160 7.64 0.85 -26.42
N THR A 161 7.49 2.02 -25.78
CA THR A 161 7.63 3.33 -26.43
C THR A 161 9.11 3.75 -26.48
N PRO A 162 9.78 3.76 -27.66
CA PRO A 162 11.23 3.98 -27.77
C PRO A 162 11.71 5.38 -27.33
N ALA A 163 10.78 6.32 -27.15
CA ALA A 163 11.04 7.72 -26.83
C ALA A 163 11.12 8.02 -25.31
N ILE A 164 10.75 7.07 -24.43
CA ILE A 164 10.65 7.29 -22.97
C ILE A 164 11.57 6.29 -22.24
N ASN A 165 12.88 6.43 -22.44
CA ASN A 165 13.92 5.63 -21.78
C ASN A 165 14.30 6.19 -20.39
N SER A 166 13.33 6.70 -19.62
CA SER A 166 13.59 7.45 -18.39
C SER A 166 13.73 6.58 -17.14
N MET A 167 13.09 5.40 -17.11
CA MET A 167 13.09 4.53 -15.93
C MET A 167 14.02 3.32 -16.12
N PRO A 168 14.91 3.01 -15.15
CA PRO A 168 15.75 1.82 -15.23
C PRO A 168 14.91 0.54 -15.34
N PRO A 169 15.22 -0.40 -16.26
CA PRO A 169 14.43 -1.61 -16.49
C PRO A 169 14.18 -2.44 -15.23
N LYS A 170 15.16 -2.47 -14.31
CA LYS A 170 15.04 -3.17 -13.03
C LYS A 170 13.93 -2.60 -12.13
N LYS A 171 13.79 -1.27 -12.09
CA LYS A 171 12.73 -0.61 -11.29
C LYS A 171 11.36 -0.87 -11.90
N MET A 172 11.24 -0.78 -13.22
CA MET A 172 9.99 -1.08 -13.93
C MET A 172 9.52 -2.51 -13.69
N ASN A 173 10.41 -3.50 -13.86
CA ASN A 173 10.08 -4.91 -13.61
C ASN A 173 9.64 -5.18 -12.17
N THR A 174 10.31 -4.55 -11.19
CA THR A 174 9.95 -4.69 -9.77
C THR A 174 8.55 -4.12 -9.51
N LEU A 175 8.25 -2.97 -10.10
CA LEU A 175 6.95 -2.31 -9.97
C LEU A 175 5.83 -3.16 -10.61
N LEU A 176 6.02 -3.64 -11.84
CA LEU A 176 5.06 -4.52 -12.53
C LEU A 176 4.79 -5.80 -11.73
N ASN A 177 5.84 -6.46 -11.22
CA ASN A 177 5.68 -7.65 -10.38
C ASN A 177 4.90 -7.36 -9.09
N THR A 178 5.13 -6.20 -8.48
CA THR A 178 4.41 -5.76 -7.27
C THR A 178 2.93 -5.55 -7.58
N ILE A 179 2.61 -4.85 -8.68
CA ILE A 179 1.24 -4.63 -9.12
C ILE A 179 0.54 -5.95 -9.43
N GLU A 180 1.20 -6.88 -10.11
CA GLU A 180 0.64 -8.21 -10.40
C GLU A 180 0.33 -9.00 -9.13
N THR A 181 1.23 -8.95 -8.14
CA THR A 181 1.01 -9.59 -6.83
C THR A 181 -0.21 -9.00 -6.13
N ILE A 182 -0.36 -7.67 -6.16
CA ILE A 182 -1.49 -6.96 -5.55
C ILE A 182 -2.80 -7.29 -6.28
N LEU A 183 -2.81 -7.25 -7.61
CA LEU A 183 -3.99 -7.63 -8.41
C LEU A 183 -4.41 -9.09 -8.17
N GLY A 184 -3.45 -10.00 -8.01
CA GLY A 184 -3.70 -11.38 -7.59
C GLY A 184 -4.39 -11.44 -6.23
N GLY A 185 -3.89 -10.70 -5.25
CA GLY A 185 -4.52 -10.61 -3.94
C GLY A 185 -5.91 -9.97 -3.96
N PHE A 186 -6.15 -8.96 -4.81
CA PHE A 186 -7.49 -8.37 -4.99
C PHE A 186 -8.47 -9.41 -5.55
N ARG A 187 -8.03 -10.22 -6.52
CA ARG A 187 -8.82 -11.30 -7.10
C ARG A 187 -9.19 -12.35 -6.06
N ASP A 188 -8.27 -12.71 -5.19
CA ASP A 188 -8.49 -13.71 -4.14
C ASP A 188 -9.40 -13.18 -3.02
N LYS A 189 -9.21 -11.91 -2.63
CA LYS A 189 -9.97 -11.27 -1.55
C LYS A 189 -11.40 -10.92 -1.95
N SER A 190 -11.59 -10.37 -3.16
CA SER A 190 -12.90 -9.95 -3.65
C SER A 190 -13.07 -10.26 -5.15
N PRO A 191 -13.35 -11.54 -5.49
CA PRO A 191 -13.48 -11.99 -6.88
C PRO A 191 -14.52 -11.23 -7.70
N GLU A 192 -15.65 -10.87 -7.08
CA GLU A 192 -16.73 -10.15 -7.75
C GLU A 192 -16.33 -8.72 -8.13
N ASN A 193 -15.78 -7.95 -7.18
CA ASN A 193 -15.28 -6.60 -7.45
C ASN A 193 -14.15 -6.61 -8.49
N TYR A 194 -13.26 -7.61 -8.41
CA TYR A 194 -12.20 -7.78 -9.40
C TYR A 194 -12.77 -8.02 -10.80
N LYS A 195 -13.77 -8.91 -10.93
CA LYS A 195 -14.43 -9.18 -12.20
C LYS A 195 -15.11 -7.92 -12.75
N GLN A 196 -15.78 -7.15 -11.91
CA GLN A 196 -16.43 -5.91 -12.32
C GLN A 196 -15.40 -4.87 -12.80
N ALA A 197 -14.30 -4.68 -12.07
CA ALA A 197 -13.21 -3.80 -12.47
C ALA A 197 -12.57 -4.25 -13.80
N TYR A 198 -12.40 -5.57 -13.98
CA TYR A 198 -11.88 -6.14 -15.22
C TYR A 198 -12.82 -5.91 -16.42
N GLU A 199 -14.14 -6.02 -16.24
CA GLU A 199 -15.09 -5.69 -17.31
C GLU A 199 -15.10 -4.19 -17.64
N LEU A 200 -14.89 -3.31 -16.66
CA LEU A 200 -14.69 -1.87 -16.92
C LEU A 200 -13.41 -1.62 -17.70
N GLN A 201 -12.30 -2.24 -17.30
CA GLN A 201 -11.00 -2.10 -17.98
C GLN A 201 -11.08 -2.51 -19.45
N LYS A 202 -11.79 -3.59 -19.77
CA LYS A 202 -12.02 -4.01 -21.17
C LYS A 202 -12.74 -2.97 -22.02
N GLN A 203 -13.62 -2.17 -21.41
CA GLN A 203 -14.36 -1.13 -22.13
C GLN A 203 -13.49 0.11 -22.30
N THR A 204 -12.83 0.53 -21.23
CA THR A 204 -11.94 1.68 -21.22
C THR A 204 -11.02 1.65 -20.00
N SER A 205 -9.80 2.17 -20.17
CA SER A 205 -8.96 2.56 -19.04
C SER A 205 -9.67 3.60 -18.18
N HIS A 206 -9.33 3.62 -16.90
CA HIS A 206 -9.76 4.64 -15.96
C HIS A 206 -9.49 6.03 -16.55
N PRO A 207 -10.41 7.01 -16.42
CA PRO A 207 -10.25 8.34 -17.03
C PRO A 207 -8.91 9.02 -16.74
N LEU A 208 -8.34 8.76 -15.57
CA LEU A 208 -7.00 9.23 -15.16
C LEU A 208 -5.84 8.72 -16.02
N TYR A 209 -6.05 7.64 -16.78
CA TYR A 209 -5.06 6.98 -17.64
C TYR A 209 -5.57 6.85 -19.08
N SER A 210 -6.50 7.72 -19.48
CA SER A 210 -7.15 7.67 -20.80
C SER A 210 -6.23 8.04 -21.96
N ASN A 211 -5.04 8.58 -21.69
CA ASN A 211 -4.03 8.88 -22.72
C ASN A 211 -2.62 8.39 -22.30
N ILE A 212 -1.76 8.14 -23.29
CA ILE A 212 -0.38 7.66 -23.08
C ILE A 212 0.47 8.67 -22.31
N TYR A 213 0.15 9.97 -22.41
CA TYR A 213 0.84 11.03 -21.68
C TYR A 213 0.44 11.09 -20.21
N SER A 214 -0.63 10.42 -19.79
CA SER A 214 -1.19 10.56 -18.45
C SER A 214 -0.17 10.15 -17.40
N LEU A 215 0.69 9.17 -17.68
CA LEU A 215 1.76 8.81 -16.76
C LEU A 215 2.89 9.83 -16.71
N ASN A 216 3.26 10.45 -17.85
CA ASN A 216 4.25 11.52 -17.85
C ASN A 216 3.69 12.77 -17.19
N ASP A 217 2.43 13.11 -17.46
CA ASP A 217 1.71 14.22 -16.84
C ASP A 217 1.59 14.00 -15.33
N LEU A 218 1.26 12.78 -14.88
CA LEU A 218 1.26 12.42 -13.46
C LEU A 218 2.68 12.45 -12.89
N HIS A 219 3.69 11.97 -13.61
CA HIS A 219 5.07 12.05 -13.14
C HIS A 219 5.55 13.51 -13.02
N GLU A 220 5.20 14.38 -13.96
CA GLU A 220 5.55 15.80 -13.97
C GLU A 220 4.80 16.58 -12.88
N VAL A 221 3.54 16.23 -12.59
CA VAL A 221 2.72 16.86 -11.55
C VAL A 221 3.13 16.40 -10.13
N PHE A 222 3.64 15.18 -10.00
CA PHE A 222 3.92 14.56 -8.69
C PHE A 222 5.42 14.34 -8.38
N SER A 223 6.35 14.75 -9.26
CA SER A 223 7.81 14.83 -9.00
C SER A 223 8.22 16.17 -8.41
#